data_AF-A0A6V7ILH8-F1
#
_entry.id   AF-A0A6V7ILH8-F1
#
_cell.length_a   1.000
_cell.length_b   1.000
_cell.length_c   1.000
_cell.angle_alpha   90.00
_cell.angle_beta   90.00
_cell.angle_gamma   90.00
#
_symmetry.space_group_name_H-M   'P 1'
#
loop_
_entity.id
_entity.type
_entity.pdbx_description
1 polymer ?
#
loop_
_entity_poly.entity_id
_entity_poly.type
_entity_poly.pdbx_seq_one_letter_code
_entity_poly.pdbx_strand_id
1 'polypeptide(L)' 'TDEVPPDTSLNIFIRDHALLRGTKSMCHEGGCGACIVAAEINGETLAVNSCLVPVLICNG' A
#
# COMPACT_ATOMS: atom_id res chain seq x y z
N THR A 1 -7.07 0.88 20.28
CA THR A 1 -6.69 1.54 19.01
C THR A 1 -5.55 0.71 18.48
N ASP A 2 -5.75 -0.05 17.41
CA ASP A 2 -4.66 -0.79 16.80
C ASP A 2 -3.72 0.22 16.15
N GLU A 3 -2.68 0.62 16.90
CA GLU A 3 -1.68 1.54 16.40
C GLU A 3 -0.91 0.87 15.27
N VAL A 4 -1.04 1.41 14.07
CA VAL A 4 -0.29 0.95 12.90
C VAL A 4 1.11 1.55 12.98
N PRO A 5 2.19 0.73 12.99
CA PRO A 5 3.55 1.24 13.04
C PRO A 5 3.84 2.24 11.91
N PRO A 6 4.60 3.34 12.14
CA PRO A 6 4.82 4.37 11.12
C PRO A 6 5.54 3.89 9.85
N ASP A 7 6.29 2.81 9.94
CA ASP A 7 7.00 2.15 8.85
C ASP A 7 6.13 1.14 8.08
N THR A 8 4.85 0.98 8.46
CA THR A 8 3.92 0.09 7.77
C THR A 8 3.67 0.61 6.36
N SER A 9 4.08 -0.17 5.35
CA SER A 9 3.72 0.10 3.96
C SER A 9 2.22 -0.16 3.72
N LEU A 10 1.67 0.51 2.71
CA LEU A 10 0.31 0.30 2.24
C LEU A 10 0.08 -1.18 1.86
N ASN A 11 1.09 -1.86 1.32
CA ASN A 11 1.01 -3.30 1.02
C ASN A 11 0.80 -4.16 2.28
N ILE A 12 1.57 -3.90 3.35
CA ILE A 12 1.44 -4.61 4.63
C ILE A 12 0.07 -4.32 5.23
N PHE A 13 -0.35 -3.06 5.25
CA PHE A 13 -1.67 -2.68 5.74
C PHE A 13 -2.79 -3.42 5.02
N ILE A 14 -2.81 -3.38 3.67
CA ILE A 14 -3.82 -4.06 2.86
C ILE A 14 -3.89 -5.55 3.18
N ARG A 15 -2.74 -6.23 3.29
CA ARG A 15 -2.68 -7.68 3.39
C ARG A 15 -2.91 -8.21 4.80
N ASP A 16 -2.36 -7.53 5.81
CA ASP A 16 -2.21 -8.06 7.15
C ASP A 16 -3.10 -7.36 8.17
N HIS A 17 -3.43 -6.08 7.95
CA HIS A 17 -4.37 -5.33 8.80
C HIS A 17 -5.80 -5.37 8.23
N ALA A 18 -5.96 -5.06 6.94
CA ALA A 18 -7.27 -5.09 6.27
C ALA A 18 -7.67 -6.49 5.76
N LEU A 19 -6.75 -7.47 5.82
CA LEU A 19 -6.95 -8.87 5.42
C LEU A 19 -7.33 -9.07 3.93
N LEU A 20 -6.99 -8.12 3.06
CA LEU A 20 -7.24 -8.14 1.62
C LEU A 20 -6.03 -8.69 0.86
N ARG A 21 -5.85 -10.02 0.89
CA ARG A 21 -4.63 -10.70 0.40
C ARG A 21 -4.50 -10.85 -1.13
N GLY A 22 -5.32 -10.12 -1.89
CA GLY A 22 -5.30 -10.09 -3.36
C GLY A 22 -4.00 -9.50 -3.89
N THR A 23 -3.63 -8.31 -3.43
CA THR A 23 -2.37 -7.63 -3.76
C THR A 23 -1.18 -8.44 -3.26
N LYS A 24 -0.18 -8.64 -4.12
CA LYS A 24 0.99 -9.48 -3.80
C LYS A 24 2.18 -8.63 -3.39
N SER A 25 3.18 -9.28 -2.80
CA SER A 25 4.47 -8.69 -2.46
C SER A 25 5.58 -9.60 -2.95
N MET A 26 6.63 -9.02 -3.54
CA MET A 26 7.75 -9.78 -4.10
C MET A 26 9.07 -9.01 -3.99
N CYS A 27 9.31 -8.00 -4.85
CA CYS A 27 10.62 -7.33 -4.92
C CYS A 27 10.83 -6.27 -3.83
N HIS A 28 9.76 -5.72 -3.24
CA HIS A 28 9.80 -4.63 -2.24
C HIS A 28 10.51 -3.33 -2.68
N GLU A 29 10.86 -3.21 -3.97
CA GLU A 29 11.58 -2.06 -4.55
C GLU A 29 10.84 -1.42 -5.75
N GLY A 30 9.62 -1.88 -6.05
CA GLY A 30 8.76 -1.33 -7.11
C GLY A 30 9.00 -1.84 -8.54
N GLY A 31 9.99 -2.71 -8.76
CA GLY A 31 10.32 -3.21 -10.10
C GLY A 31 9.38 -4.28 -10.67
N CYS A 32 8.79 -5.13 -9.82
CA CYS A 32 8.01 -6.30 -10.28
C CYS A 32 6.54 -6.02 -10.63
N GLY A 33 5.98 -4.90 -10.17
CA GLY A 33 4.56 -4.56 -10.36
C GLY A 33 3.52 -5.44 -9.63
N ALA A 34 3.93 -6.50 -8.91
CA ALA A 34 3.02 -7.42 -8.23
C ALA A 34 2.16 -6.76 -7.12
N CYS A 35 2.56 -5.57 -6.68
CA CYS A 35 1.94 -4.80 -5.60
C CYS A 35 1.19 -3.55 -6.09
N ILE A 36 0.96 -3.39 -7.39
CA ILE A 36 0.27 -2.21 -7.93
C ILE A 36 -1.17 -2.14 -7.41
N VAL A 37 -1.57 -0.95 -6.96
CA VAL A 37 -2.95 -0.61 -6.57
C VAL A 37 -3.34 0.72 -7.23
N ALA A 38 -4.65 0.93 -7.40
CA ALA A 38 -5.19 2.22 -7.80
C ALA A 38 -5.43 3.07 -6.54
N ALA A 39 -4.93 4.30 -6.52
CA ALA A 39 -5.13 5.26 -5.44
C ALA A 39 -5.67 6.57 -6.01
N GLU A 40 -6.60 7.21 -5.29
CA GLU A 40 -7.04 8.56 -5.61
C GLU A 40 -6.13 9.56 -4.88
N ILE A 41 -5.49 10.44 -5.65
CA ILE A 41 -4.58 11.46 -5.13
C ILE A 41 -4.97 12.79 -5.77
N ASN A 42 -5.43 13.75 -4.95
CA ASN A 42 -5.89 15.06 -5.41
C ASN A 42 -6.96 15.01 -6.53
N GLY A 43 -7.88 14.03 -6.46
CA GLY A 43 -8.94 13.84 -7.44
C GLY A 43 -8.53 13.09 -8.72
N GLU A 44 -7.28 12.60 -8.81
CA GLU A 44 -6.81 11.78 -9.92
C GLU A 44 -6.57 10.34 -9.48
N THR A 45 -6.99 9.37 -10.31
CA THR A 45 -6.69 7.95 -10.07
C THR A 45 -5.32 7.59 -10.64
N LEU A 46 -4.40 7.22 -9.77
CA LEU A 46 -3.02 6.85 -10.12
C LEU A 46 -2.72 5.40 -9.75
N ALA A 47 -1.90 4.73 -10.56
CA ALA A 47 -1.35 3.42 -10.25
C ALA A 47 -0.07 3.57 -9.43
N VAL A 48 -0.03 3.00 -8.23
CA VAL A 48 1.11 3.14 -7.31
C VAL A 48 1.61 1.79 -6.81
N ASN A 49 2.92 1.68 -6.59
CA ASN A 49 3.52 0.51 -5.96
C ASN A 49 3.25 0.54 -4.46
N SER A 50 2.28 -0.24 -3.97
CA SER A 50 1.90 -0.23 -2.54
C SER A 50 3.03 -0.62 -1.59
N CYS A 51 4.09 -1.32 -2.07
CA CYS A 51 5.24 -1.66 -1.22
C CYS A 51 6.15 -0.46 -0.91
N LEU A 52 6.03 0.65 -1.65
CA LEU A 52 6.84 1.86 -1.47
C LEU A 52 6.08 3.03 -0.83
N VAL A 53 4.78 2.86 -0.57
CA VAL A 53 3.92 3.91 -0.03
C VAL A 53 3.71 3.66 1.46
N PRO A 54 4.13 4.55 2.37
CA PRO A 54 3.76 4.46 3.78
C PRO A 54 2.25 4.60 3.96
N VAL A 55 1.61 3.76 4.78
CA VAL A 55 0.15 3.82 4.95
C VAL A 55 -0.33 5.14 5.57
N LEU A 56 0.50 5.75 6.44
CA LEU A 56 0.14 6.99 7.12
C LEU A 56 -0.04 8.20 6.19
N ILE A 57 0.54 8.17 4.98
CA ILE A 57 0.30 9.24 3.98
C ILE A 57 -0.99 9.02 3.17
N CYS A 58 -1.67 7.90 3.37
CA CYS A 58 -2.97 7.60 2.76
C CYS A 58 -4.15 8.07 3.62
N ASN A 59 -3.90 8.79 4.72
CA ASN A 59 -4.96 9.39 5.52
C ASN A 59 -5.47 10.67 4.83
N GLY A 60 -6.66 10.59 4.24
CA GLY A 60 -7.35 11.72 3.59
C GLY A 60 -7.85 12.79 4.55
#